data_AF-A0A9W4T7L9-F1
#
_entry.id   AF-A0A9W4T7L9-F1
#
_cell.length_a   1.000
_cell.length_b   1.000
_cell.length_c   1.000
_cell.angle_alpha   90.00
_cell.angle_beta   90.00
_cell.angle_gamma   90.00
#
_symmetry.space_group_name_H-M   'P 1'
#
loop_
_entity.id
_entity.type
_entity.pdbx_description
1 polymer ?
#
loop_
_entity_poly.entity_id
_entity_poly.type
_entity_poly.pdbx_seq_one_letter_code
_entity_poly.pdbx_strand_id
1 'polypeptide(L)' 'VGVLLWEISSGRPPFYVKGKEYGVSLAINILQGLRESVIPGTPEYYVNIYT' A
#
# COMPACT_ATOMS: atom_id res chain seq x y z
N VAL A 1 9.55 -4.97 2.33
CA VAL A 1 9.41 -5.68 1.04
C VAL A 1 8.04 -5.44 0.41
N GLY A 2 6.93 -5.61 1.16
CA GLY A 2 5.58 -5.43 0.65
C GLY A 2 5.29 -4.10 -0.06
N VAL A 3 5.66 -2.97 0.55
CA VAL A 3 5.45 -1.63 -0.06
C VAL A 3 6.15 -1.49 -1.42
N LEU A 4 7.38 -2.00 -1.55
CA LEU A 4 8.12 -1.96 -2.82
C LEU A 4 7.45 -2.83 -3.89
N LEU A 5 7.01 -4.03 -3.52
CA LEU A 5 6.29 -4.93 -4.43
C LEU A 5 4.97 -4.31 -4.87
N TRP A 6 4.24 -3.70 -3.94
CA TRP A 6 2.99 -3.01 -4.24
C TRP A 6 3.19 -1.83 -5.19
N GLU A 7 4.24 -1.01 -4.98
CA GLU A 7 4.57 0.11 -5.86
C GLU A 7 4.91 -0.36 -7.28
N ILE A 8 5.71 -1.44 -7.42
CA ILE A 8 6.04 -2.04 -8.72
C ILE A 8 4.79 -2.60 -9.41
N SER A 9 3.93 -3.32 -8.67
CA SER A 9 2.71 -3.92 -9.24
C SER A 9 1.63 -2.90 -9.59
N SER A 10 1.52 -1.81 -8.82
CA SER A 10 0.51 -0.77 -9.04
C SER A 10 0.96 0.34 -10.00
N GLY A 11 2.27 0.55 -10.12
CA GLY A 11 2.87 1.69 -10.83
C GLY A 11 2.54 3.04 -10.18
N ARG A 12 2.19 3.06 -8.90
CA ARG A 12 1.73 4.26 -8.17
C ARG A 12 2.39 4.33 -6.79
N PRO A 13 2.60 5.54 -6.23
CA PRO A 13 3.06 5.67 -4.86
C PRO A 13 2.01 5.13 -3.86
N PRO A 14 2.44 4.44 -2.79
CA PRO A 14 1.55 3.88 -1.78
C PRO A 14 0.77 4.97 -1.04
N PHE A 15 -0.50 4.70 -0.73
CA PHE A 15 -1.41 5.63 -0.05
C PHE A 15 -1.55 7.02 -0.71
N TYR A 16 -1.19 7.16 -1.99
CA TYR A 16 -1.29 8.44 -2.68
C TYR A 16 -2.75 8.86 -2.84
N VAL A 17 -3.08 10.01 -2.26
CA VAL A 17 -4.36 10.68 -2.44
C VAL A 17 -4.06 12.11 -2.88
N LYS A 18 -4.59 12.50 -4.04
CA LYS A 18 -4.35 13.83 -4.62
C LYS A 18 -4.72 14.92 -3.60
N GLY A 19 -3.78 15.80 -3.29
CA GLY A 19 -3.97 16.92 -2.37
C GLY A 19 -3.86 16.55 -0.88
N LYS A 20 -3.45 15.32 -0.55
CA LYS A 20 -3.20 14.90 0.83
C LYS A 20 -1.71 14.63 1.03
N GLU A 21 -1.10 15.33 1.99
CA GLU A 21 0.29 15.08 2.38
C GLU A 21 0.41 13.82 3.25
N TYR A 22 1.58 13.18 3.17
CA TYR A 22 1.95 12.17 4.15
C TYR A 22 2.23 12.86 5.49
N GLY A 23 1.47 12.46 6.50
CA GLY A 23 1.57 13.05 7.82
C GLY A 23 1.24 12.05 8.92
N VAL A 24 1.23 12.53 10.16
CA VAL A 24 1.03 11.72 11.37
C VAL A 24 -0.28 10.93 11.32
N SER A 25 -1.34 11.48 10.72
CA SER A 25 -2.61 10.78 10.56
C SER A 25 -2.49 9.51 9.70
N LEU A 26 -1.69 9.54 8.63
CA LEU A 26 -1.43 8.36 7.82
C LEU A 26 -0.62 7.32 8.61
N ALA A 27 0.40 7.77 9.36
CA ALA A 27 1.20 6.88 10.20
C ALA A 27 0.35 6.18 11.26
N ILE A 28 -0.56 6.91 11.93
CA ILE A 28 -1.52 6.35 12.90
C ILE A 28 -2.41 5.32 12.22
N ASN A 29 -2.96 5.61 11.04
CA ASN A 29 -3.82 4.66 10.34
C ASN A 29 -3.06 3.38 9.96
N ILE A 30 -1.80 3.49 9.51
CA ILE A 30 -0.96 2.32 9.20
C ILE A 30 -0.68 1.49 10.45
N LEU A 31 -0.41 2.14 11.59
CA LEU A 31 -0.28 1.47 12.90
C LEU A 31 -1.57 0.77 13.32
N GLN A 32 -2.73 1.33 12.97
CA GLN A 32 -4.05 0.73 13.21
C GLN A 32 -4.45 -0.36 12.20
N GLY A 33 -3.56 -0.70 11.27
CA GLY A 33 -3.79 -1.80 10.31
C GLY A 33 -4.27 -1.37 8.94
N LEU A 34 -4.27 -0.06 8.62
CA LEU A 34 -4.46 0.37 7.23
C LEU A 34 -3.36 -0.25 6.35
N ARG A 35 -3.79 -0.91 5.27
CA ARG A 35 -2.95 -1.50 4.23
C ARG A 35 -3.43 -1.05 2.87
N GLU A 36 -2.55 -1.11 1.89
CA GLU A 36 -2.88 -0.85 0.50
C GLU A 36 -3.87 -1.90 -0.03
N SER A 37 -4.71 -1.52 -0.99
CA SER A 37 -5.62 -2.47 -1.63
C SER A 37 -4.84 -3.41 -2.55
N VAL A 38 -5.20 -4.68 -2.57
CA VAL A 38 -4.68 -5.65 -3.54
C VAL A 38 -5.01 -5.18 -4.96
N ILE A 39 -3.99 -5.14 -5.82
CA ILE A 39 -4.17 -4.74 -7.22
C ILE A 39 -4.75 -5.93 -8.00
N PRO A 40 -5.85 -5.74 -8.77
CA PRO A 40 -6.42 -6.81 -9.58
C PRO A 40 -5.37 -7.44 -10.50
N GLY A 41 -5.28 -8.77 -10.49
CA GLY A 41 -4.27 -9.51 -11.26
C GLY A 41 -2.93 -9.70 -10.56
N THR A 42 -2.74 -9.18 -9.34
CA THR A 42 -1.58 -9.55 -8.51
C THR A 42 -1.66 -11.04 -8.16
N PRO A 43 -0.62 -11.85 -8.43
CA PRO A 43 -0.65 -13.26 -8.07
C PRO A 43 -0.81 -13.44 -6.55
N GLU A 44 -1.58 -14.44 -6.13
CA GLU A 44 -1.93 -14.68 -4.72
C GLU A 44 -0.70 -14.82 -3.80
N TYR A 45 0.37 -15.43 -4.30
CA TYR A 45 1.63 -15.53 -3.56
C TYR A 45 2.21 -14.16 -3.19
N TYR A 46 2.09 -13.15 -4.07
CA TYR A 46 2.54 -11.80 -3.76
C TYR A 46 1.66 -11.15 -2.70
N VAL A 47 0.34 -11.38 -2.74
CA VAL A 47 -0.60 -10.88 -1.73
C VAL A 47 -0.21 -11.37 -0.33
N ASN A 48 0.15 -12.65 -0.20
CA ASN A 48 0.59 -13.25 1.06
C ASN A 48 1.94 -12.70 1.60
N ILE A 49 2.74 -12.01 0.77
CA ILE A 49 4.00 -11.41 1.21
C ILE A 49 3.78 -10.06 1.91
N TYR A 50 2.69 -9.34 1.58
CA TYR A 50 2.44 -7.99 2.08
C TYR A 50 1.14 -7.79 2.86
N THR A 51 0.33 -8.84 2.98
CA THR A 51 -0.89 -8.89 3.81
C THR A 51 -0.60 -9.67 5.08
#